data_AF-A0AA43M8A6-F1
#
_entry.id   AF-A0AA43M8A6-F1
#
_cell.length_a   1.000
_cell.length_b   1.000
_cell.length_c   1.000
_cell.angle_alpha   90.00
_cell.angle_beta   90.00
_cell.angle_gamma   90.00
#
_symmetry.space_group_name_H-M   'P 1'
#
loop_
_entity.id
_entity.type
_entity.pdbx_description
1 polymer ?
#
loop_
_entity_poly.entity_id
_entity_poly.type
_entity_poly.pdbx_seq_one_letter_code
_entity_poly.pdbx_strand_id
1 'polypeptide(L)'
;MNKYTILIMLFSTCLIAACSKSDNTKLSAEKSLELSKKCSDQSIIAFKQLGFKVGTTDFYENHYNNKLNKCFILIQSPIATASANKQLIDAFELKSYAYWEVRFDNKKLENAFQVCEITIPNEPKKLCKSADDFDKFVSAYMNE
;
A
#
# COMPACT_ATOMS: atom_id res chain seq x y z
N MET A 1 38.61 75.64 -6.03
CA MET A 1 37.94 74.75 -7.00
C MET A 1 38.65 73.40 -6.91
N ASN A 2 38.07 72.23 -6.61
CA ASN A 2 36.68 71.77 -6.54
C ASN A 2 36.61 70.49 -5.65
N LYS A 3 35.71 70.52 -4.65
CA LYS A 3 34.75 69.46 -4.23
C LYS A 3 35.24 68.08 -3.74
N TYR A 4 35.54 68.00 -2.44
CA TYR A 4 35.04 66.93 -1.58
C TYR A 4 33.56 67.21 -1.25
N THR A 5 32.71 66.17 -1.17
CA THR A 5 31.40 66.02 -0.49
C THR A 5 30.45 65.15 -1.36
N ILE A 6 29.61 64.31 -0.71
CA ILE A 6 28.41 63.55 -1.21
C ILE A 6 28.73 62.09 -1.62
N LEU A 7 28.09 60.98 -1.18
CA LEU A 7 27.01 60.69 -0.20
C LEU A 7 26.73 59.15 -0.27
N ILE A 8 26.70 58.49 0.89
CA ILE A 8 25.73 57.46 1.36
C ILE A 8 25.37 56.25 0.47
N MET A 9 25.58 55.07 1.09
CA MET A 9 24.83 53.79 1.03
C MET A 9 24.30 53.26 -0.30
N LEU A 10 24.72 52.03 -0.62
CA LEU A 10 23.76 50.95 -0.92
C LEU A 10 24.24 49.63 -0.27
N PHE A 11 23.76 49.40 0.96
CA PHE A 11 23.25 48.07 1.33
C PHE A 11 22.06 47.81 0.40
N SER A 12 22.12 46.82 -0.49
CA SER A 12 20.88 46.23 -1.02
C SER A 12 21.11 44.88 -1.70
N THR A 13 20.67 43.85 -0.98
CA THR A 13 19.85 42.73 -1.47
C THR A 13 20.33 41.93 -2.69
N CYS A 14 20.81 40.72 -2.41
CA CYS A 14 20.14 39.57 -2.99
C CYS A 14 19.74 38.63 -1.86
N LEU A 15 18.55 38.93 -1.31
CA LEU A 15 17.80 38.01 -0.47
C LEU A 15 17.54 36.71 -1.25
N ILE A 16 17.82 35.58 -0.60
CA ILE A 16 16.96 34.40 -0.53
C ILE A 16 16.42 33.92 -1.89
N ALA A 17 17.18 33.08 -2.60
CA ALA A 17 16.62 32.24 -3.67
C ALA A 17 17.12 30.79 -3.65
N ALA A 18 17.53 30.26 -2.49
CA ALA A 18 18.07 28.89 -2.41
C ALA A 18 17.62 28.02 -1.21
N CYS A 19 16.73 28.47 -0.31
CA CYS A 19 16.33 27.63 0.84
C CYS A 19 14.93 27.01 0.80
N SER A 20 14.04 27.37 -0.13
CA SER A 20 12.63 26.93 -0.06
C SER A 20 12.34 25.53 -0.64
N LYS A 21 13.33 24.83 -1.22
CA LYS A 21 13.15 23.46 -1.78
C LYS A 21 13.50 22.33 -0.80
N SER A 22 14.25 22.61 0.27
CA SER A 22 14.71 21.60 1.22
C SER A 22 13.63 21.18 2.22
N ASP A 23 12.87 22.15 2.75
CA ASP A 23 11.94 21.90 3.86
C ASP A 23 10.67 21.15 3.41
N ASN A 24 10.14 21.45 2.23
CA ASN A 24 8.95 20.76 1.70
C ASN A 24 9.22 19.28 1.36
N THR A 25 10.43 18.97 0.90
CA THR A 25 10.81 17.59 0.54
C THR A 25 10.99 16.74 1.80
N LYS A 26 11.59 17.31 2.85
CA LYS A 26 11.78 16.64 4.14
C LYS A 26 10.43 16.35 4.84
N LEU A 27 9.54 17.34 4.89
CA LEU A 27 8.21 17.18 5.50
C LEU A 27 7.36 16.12 4.78
N SER A 28 7.43 16.08 3.44
CA SER A 28 6.75 15.07 2.62
C SER A 28 7.28 13.66 2.90
N ALA A 29 8.59 13.50 3.05
CA ALA A 29 9.21 12.21 3.33
C ALA A 29 8.87 11.70 4.74
N GLU A 30 8.89 12.59 5.74
CA GLU A 30 8.52 12.27 7.12
C GLU A 30 7.06 11.81 7.21
N LYS A 31 6.14 12.52 6.54
CA LYS A 31 4.73 12.14 6.49
C LYS A 31 4.50 10.79 5.80
N SER A 32 5.18 10.54 4.68
CA SER A 32 5.10 9.25 3.97
C SER A 32 5.59 8.10 4.85
N LEU A 33 6.71 8.29 5.56
CA LEU A 33 7.23 7.31 6.50
C LEU A 33 6.26 7.04 7.66
N GLU A 34 5.63 8.09 8.21
CA GLU A 34 4.65 7.97 9.28
C GLU A 34 3.43 7.14 8.83
N LEU A 35 2.92 7.39 7.62
CA LEU A 35 1.80 6.67 7.04
C LEU A 35 2.14 5.20 6.79
N SER A 36 3.33 4.91 6.24
CA SER A 36 3.82 3.55 6.07
C SER A 36 3.96 2.81 7.39
N LYS A 37 4.47 3.47 8.44
CA LYS A 37 4.56 2.90 9.78
C LYS A 37 3.18 2.56 10.35
N LYS A 38 2.25 3.52 10.29
CA LYS A 38 0.86 3.32 10.73
C LYS A 38 0.20 2.15 9.98
N CYS A 39 0.45 2.04 8.68
CA CYS A 39 -0.07 0.94 7.88
C CYS A 39 0.53 -0.42 8.30
N SER A 40 1.84 -0.47 8.55
CA SER A 40 2.50 -1.67 9.07
C SER A 40 1.91 -2.11 10.41
N ASP A 41 1.76 -1.17 11.35
CA ASP A 41 1.22 -1.45 12.69
C ASP A 41 -0.24 -1.94 12.59
N GLN A 42 -1.06 -1.28 11.77
CA GLN A 42 -2.46 -1.67 11.54
C GLN A 42 -2.58 -3.04 10.85
N SER A 43 -1.68 -3.38 9.93
CA SER A 43 -1.71 -4.65 9.21
C SER A 43 -1.48 -5.84 10.14
N ILE A 44 -0.61 -5.69 11.15
CA ILE A 44 -0.43 -6.70 12.21
C ILE A 44 -1.74 -6.94 12.97
N ILE A 45 -2.46 -5.85 13.28
CA ILE A 45 -3.74 -5.91 13.99
C ILE A 45 -4.79 -6.61 13.11
N ALA A 46 -4.92 -6.18 11.86
CA ALA A 46 -5.86 -6.76 10.90
C ALA A 46 -5.61 -8.25 10.67
N PHE A 47 -4.36 -8.66 10.46
CA PHE A 47 -3.98 -10.06 10.28
C PHE A 47 -4.45 -10.93 11.46
N LYS A 48 -4.25 -10.46 12.70
CA LYS A 48 -4.71 -11.16 13.91
C LYS A 48 -6.23 -11.15 14.06
N GLN A 49 -6.89 -10.04 13.77
CA GLN A 49 -8.35 -9.90 13.87
C GLN A 49 -9.09 -10.82 12.89
N LEU A 50 -8.47 -11.08 11.73
CA LEU A 50 -8.96 -12.04 10.74
C LEU A 50 -8.69 -13.51 11.12
N GLY A 51 -8.07 -13.76 12.28
CA GLY A 51 -7.84 -15.10 12.84
C GLY A 51 -6.50 -15.71 12.46
N PHE A 52 -5.65 -15.02 11.69
CA PHE A 52 -4.32 -15.51 11.36
C PHE A 52 -3.35 -15.35 12.53
N LYS A 53 -2.34 -16.21 12.58
CA LYS A 53 -1.33 -16.22 13.64
C LYS A 53 0.03 -15.89 13.05
N VAL A 54 0.73 -14.95 13.66
CA VAL A 54 2.11 -14.65 13.26
C VAL A 54 3.00 -15.85 13.57
N GLY A 55 3.84 -16.25 12.62
CA GLY A 55 4.76 -17.39 12.76
C GLY A 55 4.16 -18.75 12.38
N THR A 56 2.97 -18.79 11.75
CA THR A 56 2.47 -19.98 11.06
C THR A 56 2.82 -19.95 9.58
N THR A 57 2.25 -20.87 8.79
CA THR A 57 2.43 -20.94 7.34
C THR A 57 1.80 -19.77 6.58
N ASP A 58 0.84 -19.08 7.19
CA ASP A 58 0.20 -17.91 6.60
C ASP A 58 1.11 -16.68 6.76
N PHE A 59 1.21 -15.90 5.70
CA PHE A 59 2.00 -14.68 5.70
C PHE A 59 1.23 -13.53 5.05
N TYR A 60 1.71 -12.33 5.26
CA TYR A 60 1.13 -11.15 4.66
C TYR A 60 2.19 -10.13 4.26
N GLU A 61 1.83 -9.30 3.30
CA GLU A 61 2.52 -8.09 2.91
C GLU A 61 1.58 -6.90 3.13
N ASN A 62 2.13 -5.74 3.46
CA ASN A 62 1.35 -4.52 3.62
C ASN A 62 1.91 -3.40 2.76
N HIS A 63 1.01 -2.54 2.27
CA HIS A 63 1.37 -1.36 1.49
C HIS A 63 0.43 -0.22 1.78
N TYR A 64 0.99 0.97 2.02
CA TYR A 64 0.19 2.18 2.08
C TYR A 64 0.10 2.80 0.68
N ASN A 65 -1.10 2.75 0.12
CA ASN A 65 -1.42 3.32 -1.18
C ASN A 65 -1.80 4.80 -0.99
N ASN A 66 -0.85 5.70 -1.27
CA ASN A 66 -1.00 7.15 -1.26
C ASN A 66 -2.08 7.65 -2.22
N LYS A 67 -2.29 7.00 -3.38
CA LYS A 67 -3.30 7.42 -4.38
C LYS A 67 -4.72 7.25 -3.83
N LEU A 68 -4.95 6.16 -3.11
CA LEU A 68 -6.24 5.83 -2.50
C LEU A 68 -6.33 6.28 -1.04
N ASN A 69 -5.21 6.75 -0.45
CA ASN A 69 -5.08 7.05 0.97
C ASN A 69 -5.54 5.87 1.85
N LYS A 70 -5.09 4.66 1.51
CA LYS A 70 -5.52 3.41 2.15
C LYS A 70 -4.35 2.51 2.48
N CYS A 71 -4.47 1.77 3.58
CA CYS A 71 -3.53 0.72 3.94
C CYS A 71 -4.07 -0.62 3.47
N PHE A 72 -3.36 -1.28 2.56
CA PHE A 72 -3.73 -2.60 2.07
C PHE A 72 -2.84 -3.67 2.70
N ILE A 73 -3.47 -4.81 2.96
CA ILE A 73 -2.82 -6.05 3.38
C ILE A 73 -3.14 -7.13 2.34
N LEU A 74 -2.10 -7.77 1.81
CA LEU A 74 -2.20 -8.97 0.98
C LEU A 74 -1.84 -10.18 1.82
N ILE A 75 -2.85 -10.99 2.14
CA ILE A 75 -2.69 -12.21 2.93
C ILE A 75 -2.55 -13.40 1.97
N GLN A 76 -1.63 -14.29 2.28
CA GLN A 76 -1.37 -15.48 1.49
C GLN A 76 -1.30 -16.70 2.42
N SER A 77 -2.18 -17.66 2.16
CA SER A 77 -2.18 -18.98 2.78
C SER A 77 -1.67 -19.99 1.77
N PRO A 78 -0.37 -20.33 1.79
CA PRO A 78 0.20 -21.32 0.87
C PRO A 78 -0.38 -22.71 1.14
N ILE A 79 -0.22 -23.63 0.18
CA ILE A 79 -0.82 -24.97 0.23
C ILE A 79 -0.32 -25.72 1.49
N ALA A 80 -1.16 -25.81 2.52
CA ALA A 80 -0.84 -26.56 3.72
C ALA A 80 -1.23 -28.04 3.57
N THR A 81 -2.44 -28.34 3.08
CA THR A 81 -2.95 -29.73 2.98
C THR A 81 -3.88 -29.98 1.80
N ALA A 82 -4.79 -29.03 1.49
CA ALA A 82 -5.80 -29.20 0.43
C ALA A 82 -6.30 -27.88 -0.17
N SER A 83 -5.81 -26.73 0.27
CA SER A 83 -6.20 -25.44 -0.29
C SER A 83 -5.08 -24.43 -0.19
N ALA A 84 -5.07 -23.47 -1.12
CA ALA A 84 -4.33 -22.22 -1.00
C ALA A 84 -5.29 -21.06 -1.24
N ASN A 85 -5.05 -19.95 -0.58
CA ASN A 85 -5.80 -18.73 -0.82
C ASN A 85 -4.92 -17.49 -0.78
N LYS A 86 -5.40 -16.44 -1.42
CA LYS A 86 -4.85 -15.08 -1.41
C LYS A 86 -6.01 -14.11 -1.16
N GLN A 87 -5.78 -13.08 -0.36
CA GLN A 87 -6.80 -12.06 -0.10
C GLN A 87 -6.19 -10.68 0.03
N LEU A 88 -6.75 -9.72 -0.71
CA LEU A 88 -6.44 -8.29 -0.58
C LEU A 88 -7.52 -7.62 0.26
N ILE A 89 -7.10 -6.89 1.29
CA ILE A 89 -8.01 -6.27 2.26
C ILE A 89 -7.51 -4.85 2.61
N ASP A 90 -8.44 -3.93 2.86
CA ASP A 90 -8.15 -2.68 3.55
C ASP A 90 -7.95 -2.96 5.05
N ALA A 91 -6.75 -2.70 5.58
CA ALA A 91 -6.38 -3.07 6.95
C ALA A 91 -7.14 -2.27 8.03
N PHE A 92 -7.72 -1.11 7.71
CA PHE A 92 -8.51 -0.32 8.65
C PHE A 92 -9.99 -0.72 8.63
N GLU A 93 -10.55 -0.90 7.44
CA GLU A 93 -11.97 -1.23 7.27
C GLU A 93 -12.25 -2.74 7.37
N LEU A 94 -11.20 -3.57 7.32
CA LEU A 94 -11.28 -5.03 7.14
C LEU A 94 -12.12 -5.45 5.93
N LYS A 95 -12.17 -4.58 4.92
CA LYS A 95 -12.96 -4.77 3.71
C LYS A 95 -12.13 -5.50 2.65
N SER A 96 -12.63 -6.62 2.15
CA SER A 96 -11.96 -7.37 1.08
C SER A 96 -12.16 -6.70 -0.27
N TYR A 97 -11.07 -6.57 -1.02
CA TYR A 97 -11.02 -6.04 -2.39
C TYR A 97 -10.83 -7.14 -3.42
N ALA A 98 -10.14 -8.21 -3.05
CA ALA A 98 -10.05 -9.40 -3.87
C ALA A 98 -9.86 -10.64 -3.00
N TYR A 99 -10.37 -11.77 -3.48
CA TYR A 99 -10.18 -13.08 -2.88
C TYR A 99 -9.94 -14.09 -3.99
N TRP A 100 -8.91 -14.91 -3.84
CA TRP A 100 -8.65 -16.06 -4.68
C TRP A 100 -8.44 -17.28 -3.80
N GLU A 101 -9.03 -18.41 -4.18
CA GLU A 101 -8.87 -19.68 -3.50
C GLU A 101 -8.84 -20.80 -4.52
N VAL A 102 -7.95 -21.76 -4.29
CA VAL A 102 -7.98 -23.07 -4.94
C VAL A 102 -8.12 -24.14 -3.87
N ARG A 103 -9.06 -25.06 -4.08
CA ARG A 103 -9.26 -26.26 -3.26
C ARG A 103 -9.00 -27.50 -4.11
N PHE A 104 -8.07 -28.33 -3.69
CA PHE A 104 -7.71 -29.55 -4.40
C PHE A 104 -8.61 -30.70 -3.96
N ASP A 105 -9.17 -31.43 -4.92
CA ASP A 105 -9.77 -32.73 -4.69
C ASP A 105 -8.67 -33.80 -4.67
N ASN A 106 -8.53 -34.54 -3.56
CA ASN A 106 -7.52 -35.59 -3.40
C ASN A 106 -6.09 -35.17 -3.79
N LYS A 107 -5.71 -33.91 -3.54
CA LYS A 107 -4.41 -33.30 -3.92
C LYS A 107 -4.15 -33.23 -5.44
N LYS A 108 -5.16 -33.43 -6.29
CA LYS A 108 -5.05 -33.29 -7.74
C LYS A 108 -5.58 -31.93 -8.19
N LEU A 109 -4.85 -31.28 -9.09
CA LEU A 109 -5.22 -29.98 -9.66
C LEU A 109 -6.35 -30.10 -10.70
N GLU A 110 -6.46 -31.24 -11.37
CA GLU A 110 -7.40 -31.48 -12.49
C GLU A 110 -8.87 -31.27 -12.11
N ASN A 111 -9.23 -31.47 -10.84
CA ASN A 111 -10.57 -31.27 -10.29
C ASN A 111 -10.62 -30.14 -9.25
N ALA A 112 -9.62 -29.26 -9.24
CA ALA A 112 -9.54 -28.24 -8.21
C ALA A 112 -10.68 -27.22 -8.38
N PHE A 113 -11.40 -26.97 -7.30
CA PHE A 113 -12.39 -25.91 -7.24
C PHE A 113 -11.65 -24.58 -7.08
N GLN A 114 -11.92 -23.62 -7.97
CA GLN A 114 -11.33 -22.30 -7.94
C GLN A 114 -12.39 -21.24 -7.73
N VAL A 115 -12.13 -20.33 -6.80
CA VAL A 115 -12.91 -19.11 -6.57
C VAL A 115 -11.99 -17.93 -6.80
N CYS A 116 -12.48 -16.95 -7.55
CA CYS A 116 -11.76 -15.71 -7.78
C CYS A 116 -12.78 -14.56 -7.83
N GLU A 117 -12.76 -13.72 -6.82
CA GLU A 117 -13.71 -12.63 -6.63
C GLU A 117 -12.97 -11.30 -6.49
N ILE A 118 -13.45 -10.29 -7.21
CA ILE A 118 -12.99 -8.91 -7.12
C ILE A 118 -14.16 -8.05 -6.64
N THR A 119 -13.90 -7.25 -5.61
CA THR A 119 -14.87 -6.33 -5.01
C THR A 119 -14.30 -4.93 -5.04
N ILE A 120 -14.79 -4.12 -5.98
CA ILE A 120 -14.45 -2.69 -6.05
C ILE A 120 -15.53 -1.92 -5.28
N PRO A 121 -15.18 -0.92 -4.46
CA PRO A 121 -16.17 -0.10 -3.76
C PRO A 121 -17.21 0.47 -4.73
N ASN A 122 -18.50 0.29 -4.39
CA ASN A 122 -19.65 0.78 -5.16
C ASN A 122 -19.86 0.11 -6.53
N GLU A 123 -19.14 -0.96 -6.84
CA GLU A 123 -19.38 -1.78 -8.02
C GLU A 123 -19.93 -3.15 -7.64
N PRO A 124 -20.70 -3.80 -8.54
CA PRO A 124 -21.04 -5.20 -8.37
C PRO A 124 -19.78 -6.06 -8.26
N LYS A 125 -19.83 -7.10 -7.42
CA LYS A 125 -18.77 -8.11 -7.33
C LYS A 125 -18.54 -8.73 -8.71
N LYS A 126 -17.27 -8.85 -9.10
CA LYS A 126 -16.84 -9.45 -10.37
C LYS A 126 -16.11 -10.76 -10.10
N LEU A 127 -16.24 -11.71 -11.01
CA LEU A 127 -15.44 -12.94 -10.98
C LEU A 127 -14.22 -12.76 -11.89
N CYS A 128 -13.04 -13.10 -11.38
CA CYS A 128 -11.82 -13.20 -12.19
C CYS A 128 -11.61 -14.64 -12.67
N LYS A 129 -10.79 -14.84 -13.71
CA LYS A 129 -10.67 -16.15 -14.38
C LYS A 129 -9.50 -16.97 -13.89
N SER A 130 -8.52 -16.35 -13.25
CA SER A 130 -7.26 -17.00 -12.88
C SER A 130 -6.58 -16.30 -11.70
N ALA A 131 -5.54 -16.95 -11.16
CA ALA A 131 -4.63 -16.32 -10.20
C ALA A 131 -3.90 -15.10 -10.81
N ASP A 132 -3.59 -15.14 -12.11
CA ASP A 132 -2.93 -14.02 -12.80
C ASP A 132 -3.85 -12.78 -12.90
N ASP A 133 -5.14 -12.98 -13.15
CA ASP A 133 -6.12 -11.89 -13.12
C ASP A 133 -6.20 -11.25 -11.73
N PHE A 134 -6.15 -12.08 -10.68
CA PHE A 134 -6.08 -11.62 -9.30
C PHE A 134 -4.79 -10.83 -9.04
N ASP A 135 -3.62 -11.38 -9.37
CA ASP A 135 -2.32 -10.74 -9.11
C ASP A 135 -2.20 -9.41 -9.88
N LYS A 136 -2.71 -9.36 -11.12
CA LYS A 136 -2.80 -8.14 -11.90
C LYS A 136 -3.67 -7.09 -11.22
N PHE A 137 -4.84 -7.46 -10.71
CA PHE A 137 -5.70 -6.54 -9.95
C PHE A 137 -4.99 -6.04 -8.69
N VAL A 138 -4.40 -6.94 -7.90
CA VAL A 138 -3.69 -6.61 -6.64
C VAL A 138 -2.53 -5.65 -6.87
N SER A 139 -1.79 -5.79 -7.97
CA SER A 139 -0.65 -4.92 -8.28
C SER A 139 -1.01 -3.43 -8.34
N ALA A 140 -2.24 -3.08 -8.73
CA ALA A 140 -2.72 -1.69 -8.75
C ALA A 140 -2.86 -1.09 -7.35
N TYR A 141 -2.97 -1.93 -6.32
CA TYR A 141 -3.11 -1.52 -4.93
C TYR A 141 -1.80 -1.61 -4.15
N MET A 142 -0.94 -2.57 -4.47
CA MET A 142 0.28 -2.87 -3.70
C MET A 142 1.58 -2.25 -4.25
N ASN A 143 1.61 -1.82 -5.53
CA ASN A 143 2.85 -1.41 -6.21
C ASN A 143 2.79 0.02 -6.76
N GLU A 144 2.07 0.89 -6.07
CA GLU A 144 1.81 2.27 -6.50
C GLU A 144 3.04 3.14 -6.77
#